data_AF-A0A1H8R5X9-F1
#
_entry.id   AF-A0A1H8R5X9-F1
#
_cell.length_a   1.000
_cell.length_b   1.000
_cell.length_c   1.000
_cell.angle_alpha   90.00
_cell.angle_beta   90.00
_cell.angle_gamma   90.00
#
_symmetry.space_group_name_H-M   'P 1'
#
loop_
_entity.id
_entity.type
_entity.pdbx_description
1 polymer ?
#
loop_
_entity_poly.entity_id
_entity_poly.type
_entity_poly.pdbx_seq_one_letter_code
_entity_poly.pdbx_strand_id
1 'polypeptide(L)'
;MHAYSRLLNLSYGKTQISAMCRREQLRDPNSKFFDEVDIVAHNVDTGDTCWFHAEGKPGQKTGFDASRVPPPNEKAPPPQRIAAGQFWWAPAATASKNCLSCHDADPFMYSPWIGQLKYLLPADPLGRYSNIGKEFAQWHSNSISTRDNTCVGCHRIGDQASCSQFVPMAAGRIPAKGGNALANSYPLSHWMPVNNDQSKEFWEQANLESLNQLLTCCADPKNPICTIKPIVTPPKR
;
A
#
# COMPACT_ATOMS: atom_id res chain seq x y z
N MET A 1 -8.06 8.79 0.20
CA MET A 1 -7.19 9.98 0.14
C MET A 1 -8.07 11.20 0.39
N HIS A 2 -7.74 12.04 1.38
CA HIS A 2 -8.56 13.23 1.63
C HIS A 2 -8.27 14.31 0.58
N ALA A 3 -9.23 15.23 0.42
CA ALA A 3 -9.12 16.33 -0.52
C ALA A 3 -7.77 17.08 -0.37
N TYR A 4 -7.17 17.41 -1.51
CA TYR A 4 -5.92 18.18 -1.62
C TYR A 4 -4.67 17.52 -1.00
N SER A 5 -4.72 16.22 -0.67
CA SER A 5 -3.49 15.43 -0.55
C SER A 5 -2.80 15.37 -1.92
N ARG A 6 -1.48 15.17 -1.94
CA ARG A 6 -0.69 15.08 -3.17
C ARG A 6 -0.09 13.70 -3.34
N LEU A 7 -0.14 13.20 -4.56
CA LEU A 7 0.46 11.95 -4.98
C LEU A 7 1.40 12.23 -6.14
N LEU A 8 2.63 11.73 -6.07
CA LEU A 8 3.67 11.99 -7.05
C LEU A 8 4.30 10.67 -7.48
N ASN A 9 4.44 10.52 -8.80
CA ASN A 9 5.28 9.51 -9.39
C ASN A 9 6.66 10.11 -9.64
N LEU A 10 7.68 9.59 -8.96
CA LEU A 10 9.07 10.02 -9.12
C LEU A 10 9.92 8.88 -9.69
N SER A 11 9.28 7.90 -10.33
CA SER A 11 9.96 6.72 -10.87
C SER A 11 10.92 7.09 -11.99
N TYR A 12 12.06 6.39 -12.05
CA TYR A 12 13.05 6.54 -13.11
C TYR A 12 13.75 5.21 -13.39
N GLY A 13 13.79 4.82 -14.66
CA GLY A 13 14.36 3.55 -15.09
C GLY A 13 13.73 2.36 -14.36
N LYS A 14 14.55 1.63 -13.61
CA LYS A 14 14.16 0.42 -12.85
C LYS A 14 13.73 0.72 -11.41
N THR A 15 13.71 2.00 -11.03
CA THR A 15 13.31 2.41 -9.69
C THR A 15 11.92 3.03 -9.76
N GLN A 16 10.96 2.36 -9.16
CA GLN A 16 9.61 2.85 -8.95
C GLN A 16 9.57 3.68 -7.66
N ILE A 17 9.06 4.91 -7.72
CA ILE A 17 8.98 5.78 -6.54
C ILE A 17 7.60 6.44 -6.49
N SER A 18 6.87 6.19 -5.41
CA SER A 18 5.65 6.92 -5.07
C SER A 18 5.90 7.80 -3.86
N ALA A 19 5.58 9.08 -3.97
CA ALA A 19 5.62 10.03 -2.87
C ALA A 19 4.22 10.56 -2.57
N MET A 20 3.84 10.56 -1.30
CA MET A 20 2.51 10.90 -0.81
C MET A 20 2.65 12.03 0.20
N CYS A 21 2.06 13.20 -0.05
CA CYS A 21 1.89 14.23 0.97
C CYS A 21 0.42 14.20 1.40
N ARG A 22 0.15 13.62 2.56
CA ARG A 22 -1.22 13.36 3.00
C ARG A 22 -1.74 14.48 3.89
N ARG A 23 -3.02 14.77 3.69
CA ARG A 23 -3.82 15.56 4.61
C ARG A 23 -4.88 14.63 5.19
N GLU A 24 -5.05 14.66 6.49
CA GLU A 24 -6.14 14.02 7.22
C GLU A 24 -7.26 15.02 7.53
N GLN A 25 -6.91 16.31 7.53
CA GLN A 25 -7.83 17.42 7.75
C GLN A 25 -8.00 18.26 6.48
N LEU A 26 -9.20 18.79 6.26
CA LEU A 26 -9.45 19.75 5.19
C LEU A 26 -8.66 21.02 5.44
N ARG A 27 -7.91 21.46 4.43
CA ARG A 27 -7.10 22.68 4.43
C ARG A 27 -7.18 23.34 3.06
N ASP A 28 -6.80 24.61 3.02
CA ASP A 28 -6.64 25.36 1.76
C ASP A 28 -5.85 24.54 0.72
N PRO A 29 -6.28 24.46 -0.55
CA PRO A 29 -5.60 23.66 -1.58
C PRO A 29 -4.10 24.00 -1.73
N ASN A 30 -3.74 25.27 -1.57
CA ASN A 30 -2.38 25.79 -1.68
C ASN A 30 -1.59 25.70 -0.36
N SER A 31 -2.19 25.21 0.72
CA SER A 31 -1.49 25.02 1.99
C SER A 31 -0.22 24.17 1.80
N LYS A 32 0.87 24.66 2.37
CA LYS A 32 2.13 23.92 2.46
C LYS A 32 2.17 22.92 3.63
N PHE A 33 1.10 22.86 4.42
CA PHE A 33 1.03 22.01 5.60
C PHE A 33 0.35 20.68 5.30
N PHE A 34 1.03 19.60 5.67
CA PHE A 34 0.60 18.21 5.50
C PHE A 34 0.70 17.48 6.85
N ASP A 35 -0.12 16.47 7.06
CA ASP A 35 -0.08 15.68 8.30
C ASP A 35 1.08 14.70 8.28
N GLU A 36 1.30 14.08 7.12
CA GLU A 36 2.42 13.17 6.88
C GLU A 36 2.91 13.25 5.42
N VAL A 37 4.16 12.87 5.23
CA VAL A 37 4.81 12.65 3.94
C VAL A 37 5.43 11.27 3.94
N ASP A 38 5.03 10.44 2.98
CA ASP A 38 5.49 9.06 2.81
C ASP A 38 6.18 8.91 1.46
N ILE A 39 7.26 8.12 1.41
CA ILE A 39 7.86 7.68 0.15
C ILE A 39 8.07 6.16 0.21
N VAL A 40 7.63 5.50 -0.85
CA VAL A 40 7.96 4.11 -1.15
C VAL A 40 8.85 4.11 -2.39
N ALA A 41 10.07 3.62 -2.24
CA ALA A 41 11.02 3.46 -3.34
C ALA A 41 11.33 1.99 -3.53
N HIS A 42 11.15 1.48 -4.74
CA HIS A 42 11.20 0.07 -5.07
C HIS A 42 12.05 -0.19 -6.32
N ASN A 43 12.95 -1.16 -6.27
CA ASN A 43 13.71 -1.60 -7.43
C ASN A 43 13.08 -2.86 -8.04
N VAL A 44 12.60 -2.77 -9.29
CA VAL A 44 11.87 -3.88 -9.94
C VAL A 44 12.77 -5.07 -10.30
N ASP A 45 14.09 -4.87 -10.43
CA ASP A 45 15.02 -5.97 -10.73
C ASP A 45 15.33 -6.80 -9.48
N THR A 46 15.59 -6.13 -8.35
CA THR A 46 16.04 -6.79 -7.11
C THR A 46 14.88 -7.09 -6.17
N GLY A 47 13.81 -6.32 -6.24
CA GLY A 47 12.71 -6.31 -5.29
C GLY A 47 12.94 -5.41 -4.08
N ASP A 48 14.11 -4.78 -3.96
CA ASP A 48 14.48 -3.98 -2.78
C ASP A 48 13.56 -2.77 -2.62
N THR A 49 12.90 -2.69 -1.46
CA THR A 49 11.96 -1.62 -1.10
C THR A 49 12.42 -0.87 0.13
N CYS A 50 12.50 0.46 -0.01
CA CYS A 50 12.76 1.41 1.07
C CYS A 50 11.48 2.17 1.43
N TRP A 51 11.31 2.40 2.74
CA TRP A 51 10.20 3.15 3.31
C TRP A 51 10.73 4.42 3.97
N PHE A 52 10.11 5.56 3.67
CA PHE A 52 10.41 6.82 4.32
C PHE A 52 9.13 7.46 4.81
N HIS A 53 9.17 7.99 6.01
CA HIS A 53 8.04 8.65 6.65
C HIS A 53 8.51 9.91 7.36
N ALA A 54 7.67 10.94 7.31
CA ALA A 54 7.78 12.15 8.10
C ALA A 54 6.38 12.60 8.49
N GLU A 55 6.17 12.97 9.74
CA GLU A 55 4.89 13.54 10.20
C GLU A 55 5.12 14.72 11.14
N GLY A 56 4.06 15.50 11.33
CA GLY A 56 4.05 16.55 12.34
C GLY A 56 4.16 16.00 13.75
N LYS A 57 4.34 16.90 14.74
CA LYS A 57 4.40 16.47 16.14
C LYS A 57 3.10 15.76 16.54
N PRO A 58 3.15 14.76 17.43
CA PRO A 58 1.95 14.11 17.95
C PRO A 58 0.90 15.14 18.41
N GLY A 59 -0.35 14.99 17.94
CA GLY A 59 -1.46 15.90 18.25
C GLY A 59 -1.49 17.22 17.44
N GLN A 60 -0.52 17.46 16.56
CA GLN A 60 -0.48 18.65 15.71
C GLN A 60 -1.49 18.57 14.56
N LYS A 61 -2.73 19.04 14.82
CA LYS A 61 -3.82 19.05 13.83
C LYS A 61 -3.60 20.03 12.67
N THR A 62 -2.64 20.94 12.77
CA THR A 62 -2.35 21.91 11.71
C THR A 62 -1.50 21.31 10.58
N GLY A 63 -0.91 20.13 10.78
CA GLY A 63 0.12 19.58 9.91
C GLY A 63 1.45 20.31 10.08
N PHE A 64 2.52 19.80 9.46
CA PHE A 64 3.85 20.40 9.45
C PHE A 64 4.20 20.99 8.09
N ASP A 65 5.14 21.95 8.06
CA ASP A 65 5.55 22.61 6.82
C ASP A 65 6.33 21.63 5.93
N ALA A 66 5.69 21.18 4.85
CA ALA A 66 6.29 20.36 3.82
C ALA A 66 6.49 21.14 2.50
N SER A 67 6.73 22.46 2.58
CA SER A 67 7.15 23.27 1.42
C SER A 67 8.46 22.80 0.79
N ARG A 68 9.23 21.98 1.51
CA ARG A 68 10.35 21.23 0.97
C ARG A 68 10.39 19.83 1.55
N VAL A 69 10.41 18.85 0.67
CA VAL A 69 10.65 17.43 0.98
C VAL A 69 12.04 17.08 0.45
N PRO A 70 13.08 16.97 1.31
CA PRO A 70 14.42 16.60 0.86
C PRO A 70 14.45 15.18 0.27
N PRO A 71 15.24 14.92 -0.78
CA PRO A 71 15.58 13.55 -1.15
C PRO A 71 16.17 12.80 0.05
N PRO A 72 15.75 11.56 0.36
CA PRO A 72 16.28 10.84 1.52
C PRO A 72 17.79 10.61 1.51
N ASN A 73 18.42 10.65 0.33
CA ASN A 73 19.86 10.51 0.14
C ASN A 73 20.62 11.85 0.09
N GLU A 74 19.97 12.98 0.38
CA GLU A 74 20.63 14.29 0.39
C GLU A 74 21.72 14.37 1.47
N LYS A 75 22.94 14.69 1.04
CA LYS A 75 24.10 14.82 1.96
C LYS A 75 24.14 16.15 2.71
N ALA A 76 23.74 17.24 2.06
CA ALA A 76 23.73 18.58 2.64
C ALA A 76 22.54 19.37 2.10
N PRO A 77 21.81 20.10 2.96
CA PRO A 77 20.70 20.92 2.51
C PRO A 77 21.19 22.18 1.79
N PRO A 78 20.38 22.75 0.87
CA PRO A 78 20.57 24.12 0.42
C PRO A 78 20.57 25.11 1.60
N PRO A 79 21.21 26.29 1.48
CA PRO A 79 21.24 27.28 2.54
C PRO A 79 19.85 27.59 3.11
N GLN A 80 19.74 27.62 4.45
CA GLN A 80 18.50 27.92 5.19
C GLN A 80 17.35 26.92 4.93
N ARG A 81 17.62 25.73 4.41
CA ARG A 81 16.64 24.66 4.23
C ARG A 81 16.88 23.52 5.22
N ILE A 82 15.83 22.81 5.58
CA ILE A 82 15.88 21.65 6.48
C ILE A 82 16.73 20.51 5.89
N ALA A 83 17.55 19.82 6.68
CA ALA A 83 18.31 18.66 6.19
C ALA A 83 17.42 17.40 6.08
N ALA A 84 17.79 16.45 5.21
CA ALA A 84 17.11 15.15 5.12
C ALA A 84 17.02 14.43 6.47
N GLY A 85 18.11 14.38 7.24
CA GLY A 85 18.15 13.72 8.56
C GLY A 85 17.35 14.45 9.66
N GLN A 86 16.84 15.66 9.40
CA GLN A 86 15.93 16.37 10.29
C GLN A 86 14.46 16.25 9.85
N PHE A 87 14.23 16.07 8.55
CA PHE A 87 12.90 15.95 7.98
C PHE A 87 12.35 14.52 8.11
N TRP A 88 13.14 13.54 7.69
CA TRP A 88 12.75 12.13 7.69
C TRP A 88 12.95 11.50 9.06
N TRP A 89 12.07 10.57 9.40
CA TRP A 89 12.25 9.72 10.56
C TRP A 89 13.45 8.79 10.40
N ALA A 90 14.07 8.43 11.53
CA ALA A 90 15.06 7.36 11.55
C ALA A 90 14.41 6.03 11.13
N PRO A 91 15.18 5.07 10.56
CA PRO A 91 14.64 3.78 10.12
C PRO A 91 13.83 3.03 11.18
N ALA A 92 14.29 3.02 12.45
CA ALA A 92 13.59 2.35 13.54
C ALA A 92 12.22 2.99 13.85
N ALA A 93 12.14 4.32 13.81
CA ALA A 93 10.88 5.04 13.99
C ALA A 93 9.93 4.79 12.80
N THR A 94 10.45 4.79 11.58
CA THR A 94 9.66 4.47 10.37
C THR A 94 9.10 3.05 10.44
N ALA A 95 9.92 2.07 10.82
CA ALA A 95 9.47 0.68 10.99
C ALA A 95 8.35 0.54 12.05
N SER A 96 8.38 1.37 13.10
CA SER A 96 7.34 1.38 14.14
C SER A 96 5.98 1.92 13.66
N LYS A 97 5.94 2.66 12.55
CA LYS A 97 4.70 3.11 11.90
C LYS A 97 3.91 1.95 11.28
N ASN A 98 4.55 0.78 11.16
CA ASN A 98 3.91 -0.46 10.75
C ASN A 98 3.30 -0.40 9.33
N CYS A 99 4.00 0.23 8.38
CA CYS A 99 3.57 0.30 6.98
C CYS A 99 3.34 -1.11 6.39
N LEU A 100 4.17 -2.07 6.80
CA LEU A 100 4.19 -3.43 6.29
C LEU A 100 3.00 -4.25 6.74
N SER A 101 2.29 -3.85 7.81
CA SER A 101 0.99 -4.47 8.11
C SER A 101 0.04 -4.37 6.93
N CYS A 102 0.03 -3.24 6.20
CA CYS A 102 -0.84 -3.03 5.04
C CYS A 102 -0.17 -3.41 3.72
N HIS A 103 1.15 -3.39 3.64
CA HIS A 103 1.95 -3.68 2.44
C HIS A 103 2.55 -5.09 2.51
N ASP A 104 1.71 -6.07 2.83
CA ASP A 104 2.13 -7.46 3.08
C ASP A 104 2.44 -8.23 1.80
N ALA A 105 1.82 -7.85 0.68
CA ALA A 105 1.98 -8.53 -0.61
C ALA A 105 2.85 -7.74 -1.63
N ASP A 106 2.85 -6.41 -1.55
CA ASP A 106 3.41 -5.53 -2.58
C ASP A 106 3.86 -4.15 -2.03
N PRO A 107 4.85 -3.49 -2.67
CA PRO A 107 5.26 -2.14 -2.31
C PRO A 107 4.16 -1.10 -2.56
N PHE A 108 3.33 -1.30 -3.58
CA PHE A 108 2.24 -0.39 -3.95
C PHE A 108 0.90 -1.12 -3.93
N MET A 109 0.12 -0.90 -2.87
CA MET A 109 -1.18 -1.54 -2.70
C MET A 109 -2.28 -0.75 -3.40
N TYR A 110 -3.07 -1.42 -4.24
CA TYR A 110 -4.24 -0.81 -4.85
C TYR A 110 -5.39 -0.67 -3.83
N SER A 111 -6.09 0.46 -3.88
CA SER A 111 -7.39 0.62 -3.22
C SER A 111 -8.28 1.58 -4.01
N PRO A 112 -9.61 1.55 -3.83
CA PRO A 112 -10.53 2.44 -4.55
C PRO A 112 -10.21 3.92 -4.35
N TRP A 113 -9.69 4.30 -3.18
CA TRP A 113 -9.36 5.68 -2.85
C TRP A 113 -8.21 6.28 -3.66
N ILE A 114 -7.35 5.44 -4.22
CA ILE A 114 -6.26 5.84 -5.11
C ILE A 114 -6.48 5.32 -6.54
N GLY A 115 -7.53 4.51 -6.78
CA GLY A 115 -7.81 3.88 -8.07
C GLY A 115 -8.05 4.89 -9.19
N GLN A 116 -8.61 6.07 -8.87
CA GLN A 116 -8.74 7.19 -9.79
C GLN A 116 -7.40 7.77 -10.27
N LEU A 117 -6.31 7.48 -9.56
CA LEU A 117 -4.94 7.91 -9.86
C LEU A 117 -4.06 6.71 -10.24
N LYS A 118 -4.64 5.55 -10.56
CA LYS A 118 -3.87 4.30 -10.80
C LYS A 118 -2.81 4.45 -11.90
N TYR A 119 -3.06 5.29 -12.91
CA TYR A 119 -2.11 5.54 -14.00
C TYR A 119 -0.91 6.40 -13.58
N LEU A 120 -1.00 7.08 -12.44
CA LEU A 120 0.12 7.82 -11.83
C LEU A 120 0.92 6.93 -10.89
N LEU A 121 0.44 5.77 -10.50
CA LEU A 121 1.13 4.94 -9.52
C LEU A 121 1.89 3.80 -10.19
N PRO A 122 3.12 3.52 -9.74
CA PRO A 122 3.77 2.28 -10.11
C PRO A 122 2.98 1.08 -9.57
N ALA A 123 3.10 -0.04 -10.26
CA ALA A 123 2.60 -1.33 -9.82
C ALA A 123 3.60 -2.41 -10.25
N ASP A 124 3.82 -3.40 -9.39
CA ASP A 124 4.59 -4.61 -9.71
C ASP A 124 3.95 -5.86 -9.09
N PRO A 125 2.68 -6.16 -9.46
CA PRO A 125 1.81 -7.09 -8.75
C PRO A 125 2.30 -8.55 -8.74
N LEU A 126 3.26 -8.89 -9.60
CA LEU A 126 3.87 -10.22 -9.71
C LEU A 126 5.41 -10.23 -9.74
N GLY A 127 6.10 -9.09 -9.69
CA GLY A 127 7.55 -8.99 -9.55
C GLY A 127 8.12 -9.34 -8.17
N ARG A 128 9.38 -8.98 -7.95
CA ARG A 128 10.09 -9.28 -6.69
C ARG A 128 9.73 -8.24 -5.64
N TYR A 129 9.66 -8.63 -4.37
CA TYR A 129 9.39 -7.68 -3.30
C TYR A 129 10.08 -8.09 -2.00
N SER A 130 10.94 -7.20 -1.49
CA SER A 130 11.67 -7.38 -0.26
C SER A 130 11.88 -6.05 0.46
N ASN A 131 11.79 -6.05 1.78
CA ASN A 131 11.99 -4.87 2.60
C ASN A 131 13.44 -4.81 3.08
N ILE A 132 14.13 -3.69 2.81
CA ILE A 132 15.54 -3.55 3.16
C ILE A 132 15.76 -2.73 4.43
N GLY A 133 16.83 -3.06 5.17
CA GLY A 133 17.18 -2.45 6.45
C GLY A 133 16.93 -3.38 7.64
N LYS A 134 17.84 -3.37 8.62
CA LYS A 134 17.79 -4.27 9.77
C LYS A 134 16.53 -4.08 10.61
N GLU A 135 16.00 -2.86 10.65
CA GLU A 135 14.78 -2.49 11.37
C GLU A 135 13.52 -3.08 10.73
N PHE A 136 13.58 -3.41 9.43
CA PHE A 136 12.50 -4.01 8.66
C PHE A 136 12.62 -5.54 8.53
N ALA A 137 13.72 -6.13 9.01
CA ALA A 137 14.02 -7.56 8.79
C ALA A 137 13.04 -8.54 9.47
N GLN A 138 12.28 -8.09 10.47
CA GLN A 138 11.27 -8.91 11.14
C GLN A 138 10.00 -9.14 10.30
N TRP A 139 9.79 -8.30 9.28
CA TRP A 139 8.61 -8.37 8.44
C TRP A 139 8.83 -9.32 7.28
N HIS A 140 8.01 -10.36 7.22
CA HIS A 140 8.00 -11.31 6.11
C HIS A 140 6.76 -11.11 5.24
N SER A 141 6.93 -11.31 3.95
CA SER A 141 5.86 -11.23 2.96
C SER A 141 5.65 -12.62 2.36
N ASN A 142 4.47 -13.18 2.59
CA ASN A 142 4.05 -14.43 1.98
C ASN A 142 2.87 -14.17 1.06
N SER A 143 2.79 -14.92 -0.03
CA SER A 143 1.62 -14.94 -0.92
C SER A 143 0.80 -16.19 -0.69
N ILE A 144 -0.52 -16.02 -0.74
CA ILE A 144 -1.50 -17.09 -0.79
C ILE A 144 -1.75 -17.45 -2.26
N SER A 145 -1.87 -18.75 -2.51
CA SER A 145 -2.41 -19.29 -3.75
C SER A 145 -3.26 -20.52 -3.48
N THR A 146 -4.28 -20.73 -4.29
CA THR A 146 -5.07 -21.97 -4.34
C THR A 146 -5.21 -22.39 -5.81
N ARG A 147 -5.61 -23.64 -6.04
CA ARG A 147 -5.81 -24.17 -7.38
C ARG A 147 -6.97 -23.44 -8.08
N ASP A 148 -6.77 -23.08 -9.36
CA ASP A 148 -7.79 -22.51 -10.25
C ASP A 148 -8.47 -21.24 -9.70
N ASN A 149 -7.72 -20.42 -8.95
CA ASN A 149 -8.23 -19.24 -8.28
C ASN A 149 -8.14 -17.96 -9.12
N THR A 150 -9.29 -17.36 -9.43
CA THR A 150 -9.39 -16.18 -10.30
C THR A 150 -8.86 -14.91 -9.64
N CYS A 151 -8.88 -14.82 -8.31
CA CYS A 151 -8.48 -13.62 -7.58
C CYS A 151 -6.96 -13.41 -7.58
N VAL A 152 -6.17 -14.48 -7.58
CA VAL A 152 -4.69 -14.43 -7.59
C VAL A 152 -4.08 -14.51 -8.99
N GLY A 153 -4.91 -14.52 -10.03
CA GLY A 153 -4.46 -14.59 -11.43
C GLY A 153 -3.85 -13.28 -11.94
N CYS A 154 -4.28 -12.14 -11.38
CA CYS A 154 -3.83 -10.81 -11.80
C CYS A 154 -2.70 -10.25 -10.93
N HIS A 155 -2.77 -10.50 -9.62
CA HIS A 155 -1.82 -10.04 -8.63
C HIS A 155 -1.76 -11.02 -7.46
N ARG A 156 -0.65 -11.02 -6.72
CA ARG A 156 -0.55 -11.84 -5.51
C ARG A 156 -1.38 -11.25 -4.36
N ILE A 157 -1.75 -12.10 -3.39
CA ILE A 157 -2.48 -11.72 -2.18
C ILE A 157 -1.66 -12.15 -0.97
N GLY A 158 -1.46 -11.24 -0.02
CA GLY A 158 -0.71 -11.50 1.21
C GLY A 158 -1.47 -12.34 2.23
N ASP A 159 -0.77 -12.91 3.20
CA ASP A 159 -1.35 -13.71 4.29
C ASP A 159 -1.65 -12.92 5.57
N GLN A 160 -1.50 -11.59 5.56
CA GLN A 160 -1.67 -10.73 6.73
C GLN A 160 -2.85 -9.75 6.56
N ALA A 161 -2.65 -8.44 6.41
CA ALA A 161 -3.77 -7.52 6.24
C ALA A 161 -4.50 -7.70 4.91
N SER A 162 -3.84 -8.26 3.90
CA SER A 162 -4.53 -8.75 2.71
C SER A 162 -5.68 -9.68 3.10
N CYS A 163 -5.44 -10.62 4.01
CA CYS A 163 -6.44 -11.54 4.53
C CYS A 163 -7.46 -10.91 5.49
N SER A 164 -6.97 -10.19 6.50
CA SER A 164 -7.84 -9.72 7.59
C SER A 164 -8.68 -8.49 7.19
N GLN A 165 -8.27 -7.77 6.16
CA GLN A 165 -8.89 -6.49 5.79
C GLN A 165 -9.19 -6.38 4.30
N PHE A 166 -8.19 -6.52 3.43
CA PHE A 166 -8.36 -6.08 2.03
C PHE A 166 -9.18 -7.03 1.18
N VAL A 167 -8.99 -8.36 1.28
CA VAL A 167 -9.80 -9.34 0.55
C VAL A 167 -11.28 -9.26 0.96
N PRO A 168 -11.64 -9.27 2.26
CA PRO A 168 -13.03 -9.07 2.66
C PRO A 168 -13.62 -7.74 2.19
N MET A 169 -12.84 -6.66 2.24
CA MET A 169 -13.30 -5.33 1.81
C MET A 169 -13.45 -5.23 0.28
N ALA A 170 -12.59 -5.89 -0.48
CA ALA A 170 -12.61 -5.92 -1.95
C ALA A 170 -13.82 -6.66 -2.52
N ALA A 171 -14.32 -7.62 -1.75
CA ALA A 171 -15.47 -8.45 -2.08
C ALA A 171 -16.76 -8.02 -1.36
N GLY A 172 -16.81 -6.80 -0.80
CA GLY A 172 -18.00 -6.28 -0.13
C GLY A 172 -18.45 -7.05 1.12
N ARG A 173 -17.58 -7.86 1.73
CA ARG A 173 -17.89 -8.62 2.97
C ARG A 173 -17.83 -7.75 4.21
N ILE A 174 -17.00 -6.71 4.18
CA ILE A 174 -16.93 -5.68 5.21
C ILE A 174 -17.01 -4.30 4.56
N PRO A 175 -17.65 -3.32 5.22
CA PRO A 175 -17.74 -1.97 4.70
C PRO A 175 -16.35 -1.30 4.68
N ALA A 176 -16.14 -0.44 3.69
CA ALA A 176 -14.95 0.40 3.64
C ALA A 176 -15.03 1.46 4.75
N LYS A 177 -13.97 1.63 5.55
CA LYS A 177 -13.93 2.61 6.63
C LYS A 177 -14.19 4.03 6.07
N GLY A 178 -15.20 4.72 6.61
CA GLY A 178 -15.60 6.05 6.15
C GLY A 178 -16.39 6.06 4.84
N GLY A 179 -16.75 4.90 4.29
CA GLY A 179 -17.64 4.78 3.13
C GLY A 179 -19.07 5.17 3.47
N ASN A 180 -19.73 5.90 2.58
CA ASN A 180 -21.17 6.21 2.67
C ASN A 180 -22.03 5.05 2.11
N ALA A 181 -23.35 5.21 2.08
CA ALA A 181 -24.26 4.19 1.58
C ALA A 181 -23.94 3.76 0.14
N LEU A 182 -23.62 4.73 -0.73
CA LEU A 182 -23.26 4.47 -2.13
C LEU A 182 -21.97 3.65 -2.24
N ALA A 183 -20.91 4.03 -1.52
CA ALA A 183 -19.64 3.31 -1.51
C ALA A 183 -19.77 1.87 -0.99
N ASN A 184 -20.75 1.62 -0.12
CA ASN A 184 -21.03 0.29 0.43
C ASN A 184 -22.10 -0.49 -0.37
N SER A 185 -22.59 0.06 -1.48
CA SER A 185 -23.49 -0.62 -2.40
C SER A 185 -22.76 -1.13 -3.65
N TYR A 186 -23.27 -2.21 -4.25
CA TYR A 186 -22.76 -2.73 -5.51
C TYR A 186 -22.97 -1.69 -6.64
N PRO A 187 -22.01 -1.51 -7.57
CA PRO A 187 -20.75 -2.25 -7.72
C PRO A 187 -19.58 -1.72 -6.86
N LEU A 188 -19.72 -0.56 -6.23
CA LEU A 188 -18.60 0.13 -5.55
C LEU A 188 -18.07 -0.62 -4.32
N SER A 189 -18.90 -1.42 -3.66
CA SER A 189 -18.46 -2.31 -2.58
C SER A 189 -17.64 -3.51 -3.06
N HIS A 190 -17.64 -3.79 -4.37
CA HIS A 190 -16.94 -4.91 -5.01
C HIS A 190 -15.93 -4.38 -6.03
N TRP A 191 -14.81 -3.88 -5.52
CA TRP A 191 -13.81 -3.15 -6.30
C TRP A 191 -12.68 -4.04 -6.86
N MET A 192 -12.75 -5.36 -6.63
CA MET A 192 -11.98 -6.36 -7.35
C MET A 192 -12.90 -7.37 -8.04
N PRO A 193 -12.58 -7.82 -9.27
CA PRO A 193 -11.51 -7.31 -10.12
C PRO A 193 -11.74 -5.83 -10.50
N VAL A 194 -10.66 -5.13 -10.86
CA VAL A 194 -10.74 -3.70 -11.23
C VAL A 194 -11.66 -3.51 -12.44
N ASN A 195 -12.36 -2.38 -12.49
CA ASN A 195 -13.37 -2.06 -13.50
C ASN A 195 -14.57 -3.04 -13.51
N ASN A 196 -15.06 -3.43 -12.33
CA ASN A 196 -16.27 -4.25 -12.20
C ASN A 196 -17.53 -3.47 -12.65
N ASP A 197 -17.90 -3.64 -13.92
CA ASP A 197 -19.08 -3.07 -14.58
C ASP A 197 -20.23 -4.09 -14.78
N GLN A 198 -20.04 -5.30 -14.26
CA GLN A 198 -20.97 -6.41 -14.42
C GLN A 198 -22.16 -6.32 -13.45
N SER A 199 -23.11 -7.25 -13.56
CA SER A 199 -24.13 -7.41 -12.54
C SER A 199 -23.57 -8.13 -11.31
N LYS A 200 -24.21 -7.95 -10.15
CA LYS A 200 -23.81 -8.62 -8.92
C LYS A 200 -23.85 -10.14 -9.07
N GLU A 201 -24.89 -10.65 -9.72
CA GLU A 201 -25.10 -12.07 -9.96
C GLU A 201 -23.96 -12.65 -10.81
N PHE A 202 -23.55 -11.95 -11.86
CA PHE A 202 -22.41 -12.36 -12.69
C PHE A 202 -21.11 -12.35 -11.88
N TRP A 203 -20.87 -11.29 -11.09
CA TRP A 203 -19.68 -11.19 -10.25
C TRP A 203 -19.60 -12.34 -9.24
N GLU A 204 -20.72 -12.67 -8.57
CA GLU A 204 -20.81 -13.77 -7.62
C GLU A 204 -20.54 -15.11 -8.32
N GLN A 205 -21.16 -15.37 -9.47
CA GLN A 205 -20.92 -16.58 -10.26
C GLN A 205 -19.44 -16.74 -10.65
N ALA A 206 -18.76 -15.66 -11.00
CA ALA A 206 -17.38 -15.70 -11.48
C ALA A 206 -16.33 -15.77 -10.34
N ASN A 207 -16.62 -15.23 -9.16
CA ASN A 207 -15.58 -14.96 -8.15
C ASN A 207 -15.81 -15.59 -6.78
N LEU A 208 -17.04 -15.98 -6.44
CA LEU A 208 -17.39 -16.36 -5.07
C LEU A 208 -16.64 -17.61 -4.60
N GLU A 209 -16.43 -18.59 -5.47
CA GLU A 209 -15.65 -19.79 -5.15
C GLU A 209 -14.19 -19.45 -4.83
N SER A 210 -13.53 -18.70 -5.72
CA SER A 210 -12.14 -18.26 -5.54
C SER A 210 -11.96 -17.39 -4.29
N LEU A 211 -12.91 -16.50 -4.02
CA LEU A 211 -12.94 -15.72 -2.79
C LEU A 211 -13.04 -16.62 -1.56
N ASN A 212 -13.95 -17.59 -1.55
CA ASN A 212 -14.14 -18.48 -0.41
C ASN A 212 -12.89 -19.33 -0.15
N GLN A 213 -12.22 -19.82 -1.20
CA GLN A 213 -10.94 -20.52 -1.07
C GLN A 213 -9.87 -19.65 -0.42
N LEU A 214 -9.76 -18.37 -0.82
CA LEU A 214 -8.83 -17.44 -0.18
C LEU A 214 -9.19 -17.21 1.28
N LEU A 215 -10.46 -16.99 1.60
CA LEU A 215 -10.92 -16.79 2.97
C LEU A 215 -10.69 -18.04 3.84
N THR A 216 -10.79 -19.24 3.27
CA THR A 216 -10.38 -20.48 3.93
C THR A 216 -8.90 -20.45 4.27
N CYS A 217 -8.03 -20.05 3.33
CA CYS A 217 -6.59 -19.93 3.60
C CYS A 217 -6.24 -18.82 4.59
N CYS A 218 -7.00 -17.72 4.59
CA CYS A 218 -6.86 -16.66 5.57
C CYS A 218 -7.22 -17.11 6.98
N ALA A 219 -8.22 -17.98 7.12
CA ALA A 219 -8.64 -18.52 8.41
C ALA A 219 -7.74 -19.68 8.89
N ASP A 220 -7.33 -20.54 7.96
CA ASP A 220 -6.47 -21.70 8.21
C ASP A 220 -5.41 -21.84 7.10
N PRO A 221 -4.23 -21.21 7.28
CA PRO A 221 -3.14 -21.29 6.31
C PRO A 221 -2.59 -22.70 6.10
N LYS A 222 -2.92 -23.66 6.97
CA LYS A 222 -2.50 -25.08 6.86
C LYS A 222 -3.52 -25.94 6.13
N ASN A 223 -4.65 -25.39 5.73
CA ASN A 223 -5.67 -26.13 5.01
C ASN A 223 -5.07 -26.71 3.71
N PRO A 224 -5.38 -27.97 3.33
CA PRO A 224 -4.78 -28.62 2.16
C PRO A 224 -4.97 -27.90 0.83
N ILE A 225 -5.98 -27.03 0.70
CA ILE A 225 -6.18 -26.25 -0.53
C ILE A 225 -5.21 -25.07 -0.67
N CYS A 226 -4.51 -24.72 0.43
CA CYS A 226 -3.72 -23.51 0.56
C CYS A 226 -2.25 -23.76 0.26
N THR A 227 -1.68 -22.90 -0.55
CA THR A 227 -0.24 -22.83 -0.78
C THR A 227 0.25 -21.45 -0.35
N ILE A 228 0.97 -21.42 0.77
CA ILE A 228 1.61 -20.21 1.30
C ILE A 228 3.10 -20.26 0.93
N LYS A 229 3.56 -19.23 0.23
CA LYS A 229 4.97 -19.14 -0.21
C LYS A 229 5.55 -17.77 0.13
N PRO A 230 6.82 -17.69 0.55
CA PRO A 230 7.52 -16.41 0.59
C PRO A 230 7.54 -15.74 -0.80
N ILE A 231 7.29 -14.43 -0.87
CA ILE A 231 7.25 -13.64 -2.13
C ILE A 231 8.64 -13.42 -2.77
N VAL A 232 9.70 -13.91 -2.11
CA VAL A 232 11.15 -13.74 -2.37
C VAL A 232 11.78 -12.81 -1.33
N THR A 233 12.72 -13.37 -0.57
CA THR A 233 13.73 -12.62 0.21
C THR A 233 15.06 -13.38 0.03
N PRO A 234 16.03 -12.92 -0.80
CA PRO A 234 17.42 -12.85 -0.29
C PRO A 234 18.36 -11.83 -0.99
N PRO A 235 19.54 -11.49 -0.40
CA PRO A 235 20.06 -11.84 0.92
C PRO A 235 20.28 -10.63 1.85
N LYS A 236 20.46 -10.91 3.15
CA LYS A 236 21.05 -10.00 4.13
C LYS A 236 22.37 -9.43 3.56
N ARG A 237 22.45 -8.12 3.33
CA ARG A 237 23.71 -7.41 3.17
C ARG A 237 24.09 -6.77 4.50
#